data_AF-A0A7S1QCJ4-F1
#
_entry.id   AF-A0A7S1QCJ4-F1
#
_cell.length_a   1.000
_cell.length_b   1.000
_cell.length_c   1.000
_cell.angle_alpha   90.00
_cell.angle_beta   90.00
_cell.angle_gamma   90.00
#
_symmetry.space_group_name_H-M   'P 1'
#
loop_
_entity.id
_entity.type
_entity.pdbx_description
1 polymer ?
#
loop_
_entity_poly.entity_id
_entity_poly.type
_entity_poly.pdbx_seq_one_letter_code
_entity_poly.pdbx_strand_id
1 'polypeptide(L)'
;DGEITADAFKSQLADVGVQACFARLGIGIDQQSALFELLDLDGSGKVSLQEFTQGIQLLQASVSRADINCLFHTHASLQKQLQDLVYACRDFTDMAYELRARVSAPAAEGLPTATSCSFLELKPPCSDALVQSQDGLCAAEKPARTSSTKAVVAVHAAAATAVTAAAAEAALAAVAAELVRAPMDSISTGSCNMQVARPLPGSISDEQHFLT
;
A
#
# COMPACT_ATOMS: atom_id res chain seq x y z
N ASP A 1 -14.33 34.28 -1.13
CA ASP A 1 -13.68 32.96 -1.17
C ASP A 1 -14.60 31.81 -0.77
N GLY A 2 -15.70 32.04 -0.05
CA GLY A 2 -16.71 30.99 0.16
C GLY A 2 -16.24 29.81 1.02
N GLU A 3 -15.07 29.94 1.63
CA GLU A 3 -14.47 29.01 2.58
C GLU A 3 -14.83 29.40 4.01
N ILE A 4 -14.99 28.41 4.88
CA ILE A 4 -15.19 28.62 6.31
C ILE A 4 -14.08 27.95 7.12
N THR A 5 -13.48 28.69 8.05
CA THR A 5 -12.47 28.15 8.98
C THR A 5 -13.13 27.39 10.13
N ALA A 6 -12.39 26.53 10.82
CA ALA A 6 -12.90 25.76 11.95
C ALA A 6 -13.57 26.63 13.03
N ASP A 7 -13.01 27.80 13.35
CA ASP A 7 -13.56 28.70 14.37
C ASP A 7 -14.84 29.40 13.91
N ALA A 8 -14.89 29.81 12.63
CA ALA A 8 -16.09 30.38 12.02
C ALA A 8 -17.21 29.32 11.94
N PHE A 9 -16.86 28.07 11.63
CA PHE A 9 -17.78 26.95 11.59
C PHE A 9 -18.38 26.65 12.97
N LYS A 10 -17.55 26.58 14.02
CA LYS A 10 -18.03 26.42 15.41
C LYS A 10 -18.96 27.56 15.84
N SER A 11 -18.60 28.79 15.46
CA SER A 11 -19.42 29.98 15.75
C SER A 11 -20.78 29.91 15.06
N GLN A 12 -20.83 29.44 13.81
CA GLN A 12 -22.10 29.24 13.08
C GLN A 12 -22.90 28.04 13.59
N LEU A 13 -22.25 26.98 14.06
CA LEU A 13 -22.91 25.85 14.71
C LEU A 13 -23.53 26.21 16.07
N ALA A 14 -23.18 27.34 16.68
CA ALA A 14 -23.87 27.85 17.87
C ALA A 14 -25.25 28.45 17.55
N ASP A 15 -25.53 28.76 16.28
CA ASP A 15 -26.84 29.27 15.83
C ASP A 15 -27.90 28.16 15.85
N VAL A 16 -29.01 28.41 16.55
CA VAL A 16 -30.11 27.46 16.73
C VAL A 16 -30.75 27.07 15.39
N GLY A 17 -30.83 27.99 14.43
CA GLY A 17 -31.37 27.73 13.10
C GLY A 17 -30.49 26.77 12.31
N VAL A 18 -29.16 26.95 12.40
CA VAL A 18 -28.19 26.03 11.79
C VAL A 18 -28.30 24.65 12.45
N GLN A 19 -28.35 24.58 13.78
CA GLN A 19 -28.51 23.32 14.50
C GLN A 19 -29.80 22.58 14.12
N ALA A 20 -30.92 23.29 14.01
CA ALA A 20 -32.19 22.71 13.57
C ALA A 20 -32.10 22.16 12.14
N CYS A 21 -31.35 22.82 11.27
CA CYS A 21 -31.08 22.33 9.92
C CYS A 21 -30.29 21.01 9.95
N PHE A 22 -29.20 20.92 10.71
CA PHE A 22 -28.42 19.68 10.86
C PHE A 22 -29.23 18.55 11.50
N ALA A 23 -30.05 18.87 12.50
CA ALA A 23 -30.96 17.89 13.11
C ALA A 23 -31.97 17.33 12.09
N ARG A 24 -32.49 18.18 11.19
CA ARG A 24 -33.38 17.75 10.10
C ARG A 24 -32.67 16.86 9.07
N LEU A 25 -31.36 17.02 8.92
CA LEU A 25 -30.51 16.14 8.10
C LEU A 25 -30.11 14.84 8.81
N GLY A 26 -30.50 14.66 10.09
CA GLY A 26 -30.13 13.48 10.88
C GLY A 26 -28.66 13.47 11.33
N ILE A 27 -27.99 14.62 11.30
CA ILE A 27 -26.57 14.75 11.67
C ILE A 27 -26.50 15.21 13.13
N GLY A 28 -25.90 14.40 13.99
CA GLY A 28 -25.64 14.75 15.39
C GLY A 28 -24.48 15.75 15.50
N ILE A 29 -24.69 16.84 16.26
CA ILE A 29 -23.72 17.95 16.42
C ILE A 29 -22.87 17.78 17.70
N ASP A 30 -22.92 16.59 18.32
CA ASP A 30 -22.28 16.32 19.62
C ASP A 30 -20.76 16.54 19.59
N GLN A 31 -20.13 16.35 18.43
CA GLN A 31 -18.69 16.55 18.22
C GLN A 31 -18.42 17.45 17.01
N GLN A 32 -18.56 18.76 17.20
CA GLN A 32 -18.36 19.78 16.16
C GLN A 32 -16.96 19.70 15.50
N SER A 33 -15.93 19.38 16.27
CA SER A 33 -14.56 19.24 15.75
C SER A 33 -14.43 18.05 14.81
N ALA A 34 -14.95 16.88 15.19
CA ALA A 34 -14.93 15.68 14.35
C ALA A 34 -15.78 15.87 13.08
N LEU A 35 -16.90 16.61 13.18
CA LEU A 35 -17.71 16.95 12.02
C LEU A 35 -16.93 17.84 11.04
N PHE A 36 -16.16 18.82 11.54
CA PHE A 36 -15.33 19.67 10.68
C PHE A 36 -14.23 18.86 9.98
N GLU A 37 -13.52 18.01 10.72
CA GLU A 37 -12.49 17.11 10.15
C GLU A 37 -13.06 16.16 9.09
N LEU A 38 -14.32 15.77 9.21
CA LEU A 38 -15.00 14.94 8.22
C LEU A 38 -15.42 15.72 6.96
N LEU A 39 -15.69 17.02 7.10
CA LEU A 39 -16.04 17.90 5.99
C LEU A 39 -14.81 18.45 5.26
N ASP A 40 -13.67 18.57 5.94
CA ASP A 40 -12.38 18.99 5.38
C ASP A 40 -11.71 17.82 4.66
N LEU A 41 -12.10 17.59 3.40
CA LEU A 41 -11.67 16.42 2.62
C LEU A 41 -10.20 16.51 2.19
N ASP A 42 -9.67 17.72 2.02
CA ASP A 42 -8.29 17.96 1.61
C ASP A 42 -7.32 18.21 2.78
N GLY A 43 -7.85 18.44 3.99
CA GLY A 43 -7.05 18.69 5.20
C GLY A 43 -6.45 20.10 5.25
N SER A 44 -7.05 21.05 4.53
CA SER A 44 -6.58 22.45 4.46
C SER A 44 -6.86 23.25 5.74
N GLY A 45 -7.67 22.72 6.65
CA GLY A 45 -8.15 23.42 7.84
C GLY A 45 -9.28 24.41 7.54
N LYS A 46 -9.81 24.35 6.32
CA LYS A 46 -10.93 25.16 5.83
C LYS A 46 -11.90 24.26 5.08
N VAL A 47 -13.17 24.61 5.08
CA VAL A 47 -14.18 23.88 4.32
C VAL A 47 -14.70 24.80 3.23
N SER A 48 -14.47 24.41 1.98
CA SER A 48 -15.08 25.05 0.82
C SER A 48 -16.56 24.66 0.69
N LEU A 49 -17.35 25.46 -0.04
CA LEU A 49 -18.76 25.14 -0.30
C LEU A 49 -18.93 23.77 -1.00
N GLN A 50 -17.97 23.38 -1.85
CA GLN A 50 -17.98 22.11 -2.56
C GLN A 50 -17.75 20.93 -1.61
N GLU A 51 -16.76 21.03 -0.74
CA GLU A 51 -16.52 20.03 0.30
C GLU A 51 -17.66 19.93 1.30
N PHE A 52 -18.25 21.07 1.67
CA PHE A 52 -19.44 21.08 2.52
C PHE A 52 -20.60 20.30 1.86
N THR A 53 -20.92 20.61 0.61
CA THR A 53 -22.03 19.93 -0.09
C THR A 53 -21.75 18.44 -0.31
N GLN A 54 -20.52 18.08 -0.67
CA GLN A 54 -20.11 16.69 -0.84
C GLN A 54 -20.10 15.92 0.49
N GLY A 55 -19.55 16.52 1.54
CA GLY A 55 -19.50 15.94 2.88
C GLY A 55 -20.89 15.74 3.48
N ILE A 56 -21.81 16.68 3.29
CA ILE A 56 -23.21 16.52 3.70
C ILE A 56 -23.91 15.41 2.90
N GLN A 57 -23.64 15.28 1.60
CA GLN A 57 -24.17 14.16 0.81
C GLN A 57 -23.63 12.81 1.32
N LEU A 58 -22.37 12.73 1.71
CA LEU A 58 -21.76 11.52 2.27
C LEU A 58 -22.34 11.19 3.66
N LEU A 59 -22.60 12.21 4.48
CA LEU A 59 -23.22 12.06 5.80
C LEU A 59 -24.69 11.64 5.72
N GLN A 60 -25.42 12.16 4.73
CA GLN A 60 -26.82 11.80 4.49
C GLN A 60 -26.99 10.49 3.74
N ALA A 61 -26.00 10.08 2.94
CA ALA A 61 -25.98 8.77 2.34
C ALA A 61 -26.10 7.79 3.51
N SER A 62 -27.28 7.21 3.64
CA SER A 62 -27.62 6.27 4.69
C SER A 62 -26.85 4.99 4.42
N VAL A 63 -25.54 5.03 4.73
CA VAL A 63 -24.66 3.89 4.60
C VAL A 63 -25.28 2.83 5.49
N SER A 64 -25.71 1.73 4.86
CA SER A 64 -26.35 0.66 5.60
C SER A 64 -25.37 0.19 6.66
N ARG A 65 -25.85 -0.12 7.86
CA ARG A 65 -25.00 -0.76 8.89
C ARG A 65 -24.31 -2.01 8.34
N ALA A 66 -24.94 -2.68 7.37
CA ALA A 66 -24.36 -3.80 6.64
C ALA A 66 -23.10 -3.40 5.84
N ASP A 67 -23.11 -2.25 5.16
CA ASP A 67 -22.00 -1.77 4.34
C ASP A 67 -20.82 -1.36 5.23
N ILE A 68 -21.08 -0.68 6.35
CA ILE A 68 -20.05 -0.32 7.33
C ILE A 68 -19.38 -1.60 7.88
N ASN A 69 -20.18 -2.61 8.25
CA ASN A 69 -19.65 -3.89 8.72
C ASN A 69 -18.84 -4.63 7.63
N CYS A 70 -19.29 -4.56 6.37
CA CYS A 70 -18.59 -5.12 5.22
C CYS A 70 -17.23 -4.44 5.01
N LEU A 71 -17.19 -3.11 5.14
CA LEU A 71 -15.96 -2.32 5.07
C LEU A 71 -14.98 -2.74 6.17
N PHE A 72 -15.44 -2.84 7.42
CA PHE A 72 -14.59 -3.29 8.53
C PHE A 72 -14.06 -4.71 8.33
N HIS A 73 -14.91 -5.62 7.83
CA HIS A 73 -14.48 -6.99 7.52
C HIS A 73 -13.40 -7.00 6.42
N THR A 74 -13.58 -6.21 5.36
CA THR A 74 -12.61 -6.08 4.27
C THR A 74 -11.29 -5.49 4.78
N HIS A 75 -11.36 -4.44 5.59
CA HIS A 75 -10.20 -3.83 6.22
C HIS A 75 -9.43 -4.83 7.10
N ALA A 76 -10.12 -5.58 7.97
CA ALA A 76 -9.51 -6.59 8.81
C ALA A 76 -8.84 -7.72 7.98
N SER A 77 -9.47 -8.12 6.88
CA SER A 77 -8.90 -9.11 5.94
C SER A 77 -7.62 -8.60 5.29
N LEU A 78 -7.61 -7.35 4.79
CA LEU A 78 -6.42 -6.73 4.20
C LEU A 78 -5.30 -6.58 5.23
N GLN A 79 -5.63 -6.16 6.44
CA GLN A 79 -4.65 -6.03 7.53
C GLN A 79 -4.02 -7.38 7.87
N LYS A 80 -4.80 -8.47 7.86
CA LYS A 80 -4.28 -9.83 8.04
C LYS A 80 -3.33 -10.23 6.91
N GLN A 81 -3.70 -9.97 5.65
CA GLN A 81 -2.85 -10.30 4.50
C GLN A 81 -1.50 -9.55 4.55
N LEU A 82 -1.52 -8.27 4.93
CA LEU A 82 -0.30 -7.49 5.14
C LEU A 82 0.56 -8.07 6.26
N GLN A 83 -0.07 -8.48 7.37
CA GLN A 83 0.64 -9.10 8.47
C GLN A 83 1.29 -10.43 8.08
N ASP A 84 0.58 -11.27 7.33
CA ASP A 84 1.10 -12.56 6.81
C ASP A 84 2.29 -12.31 5.87
N LEU A 85 2.21 -11.28 5.01
CA LEU A 85 3.30 -10.88 4.15
C LEU A 85 4.53 -10.41 4.94
N VAL A 86 4.33 -9.60 5.98
CA VAL A 86 5.41 -9.13 6.86
C VAL A 86 6.12 -10.32 7.54
N TYR A 87 5.35 -11.31 8.01
CA TYR A 87 5.94 -12.53 8.59
C TYR A 87 6.75 -13.32 7.56
N ALA A 88 6.21 -13.52 6.35
CA ALA A 88 6.94 -14.21 5.29
C ALA A 88 8.23 -13.47 4.94
N CYS A 89 8.19 -12.15 4.77
CA CYS A 89 9.38 -11.34 4.49
C CYS A 89 10.44 -11.46 5.60
N ARG A 90 10.02 -11.48 6.87
CA ARG A 90 10.92 -11.66 8.01
C ARG A 90 11.62 -13.02 7.96
N ASP A 91 10.88 -14.09 7.72
CA ASP A 91 11.44 -15.44 7.61
C ASP A 91 12.47 -15.54 6.47
N PHE A 92 12.18 -14.90 5.32
CA PHE A 92 13.12 -14.81 4.21
C PHE A 92 14.39 -14.03 4.59
N THR A 93 14.26 -12.92 5.31
CA THR A 93 15.43 -12.16 5.76
C THR A 93 16.28 -12.96 6.75
N ASP A 94 15.67 -13.67 7.69
CA ASP A 94 16.37 -14.50 8.67
C ASP A 94 17.14 -15.63 7.96
N MET A 95 16.51 -16.31 7.00
CA MET A 95 17.17 -17.32 6.17
C MET A 95 18.35 -16.75 5.37
N ALA A 96 18.18 -15.56 4.79
CA ALA A 96 19.24 -14.91 4.04
C ALA A 96 20.44 -14.53 4.93
N TYR A 97 20.18 -14.08 6.17
CA TYR A 97 21.25 -13.79 7.14
C TYR A 97 22.01 -15.06 7.53
N GLU A 98 21.33 -16.19 7.77
CA GLU A 98 21.99 -17.46 8.07
C GLU A 98 22.89 -17.95 6.92
N LEU A 99 22.38 -17.89 5.68
CA LEU A 99 23.16 -18.27 4.50
C LEU A 99 24.38 -17.34 4.32
N ARG A 100 24.19 -16.03 4.50
CA ARG A 100 25.29 -15.06 4.44
C ARG A 100 26.34 -15.35 5.49
N ALA A 101 25.94 -15.64 6.73
CA ALA A 101 26.87 -15.97 7.81
C ALA A 101 27.71 -17.21 7.50
N ARG A 102 27.12 -18.23 6.86
CA ARG A 102 27.84 -19.44 6.42
C ARG A 102 28.83 -19.16 5.29
N VAL A 103 28.48 -18.28 4.34
CA VAL A 103 29.36 -17.92 3.22
C VAL A 103 30.49 -16.99 3.68
N SER A 104 30.22 -16.09 4.64
CA SER A 104 31.23 -15.16 5.16
C SER A 104 32.15 -15.77 6.20
N ALA A 105 31.89 -16.98 6.68
CA ALA A 105 32.80 -17.68 7.58
C ALA A 105 34.14 -17.82 6.83
N PRO A 106 35.21 -17.11 7.26
CA PRO A 106 36.49 -17.20 6.59
C PRO A 106 36.89 -18.66 6.63
N ALA A 107 37.24 -19.21 5.47
CA ALA A 107 37.82 -20.55 5.37
C ALA A 107 39.07 -20.54 6.25
N ALA A 108 38.90 -20.92 7.51
CA ALA A 108 39.94 -20.86 8.52
C ALA A 108 41.11 -21.63 7.94
N GLU A 109 42.21 -20.90 7.80
CA GLU A 109 43.41 -21.27 7.07
C GLU A 109 43.92 -22.62 7.56
N GLY A 110 43.62 -23.64 6.77
CA GLY A 110 44.03 -25.00 7.03
C GLY A 110 43.89 -25.84 5.78
N LEU A 111 43.98 -25.22 4.59
CA LEU A 111 44.06 -25.94 3.34
C LEU A 111 45.29 -26.85 3.43
N PRO A 112 45.13 -28.19 3.49
CA PRO A 112 46.27 -29.08 3.47
C PRO A 112 46.98 -28.84 2.13
N THR A 113 48.15 -28.24 2.19
CA THR A 113 49.05 -28.09 1.05
C THR A 113 49.11 -29.42 0.32
N ALA A 114 48.69 -29.40 -0.94
CA ALA A 114 48.50 -30.53 -1.83
C ALA A 114 49.56 -31.63 -1.62
N THR A 115 49.19 -32.68 -0.89
CA THR A 115 49.87 -33.96 -1.02
C THR A 115 49.07 -34.77 -2.03
N SER A 116 49.48 -34.66 -3.29
CA SER A 116 49.28 -35.62 -4.38
C SER A 116 48.10 -36.60 -4.22
N CYS A 117 46.89 -36.16 -4.57
CA CYS A 117 45.80 -37.09 -4.84
C CYS A 117 45.86 -37.48 -6.32
N SER A 118 46.37 -38.68 -6.57
CA SER A 118 46.30 -39.36 -7.86
C SER A 118 44.84 -39.46 -8.31
N PHE A 119 44.52 -38.64 -9.30
CA PHE A 119 43.53 -38.83 -10.37
C PHE A 119 42.86 -40.22 -10.36
N LEU A 120 41.77 -40.37 -9.59
CA LEU A 120 40.87 -41.51 -9.75
C LEU A 120 39.90 -41.18 -10.87
N GLU A 121 40.19 -41.81 -12.01
CA GLU A 121 39.43 -41.84 -13.25
C GLU A 121 38.00 -42.36 -12.99
N LEU A 122 37.06 -41.43 -12.78
CA LEU A 122 35.63 -41.73 -12.70
C LEU A 122 35.11 -42.09 -14.10
N LYS A 123 35.10 -43.39 -14.37
CA LYS A 123 34.51 -44.00 -15.57
C LYS A 123 33.00 -43.74 -15.59
N PRO A 124 32.43 -43.10 -16.63
CA PRO A 124 30.99 -42.88 -16.72
C PRO A 124 30.26 -44.22 -16.86
N PRO A 125 29.08 -44.41 -16.22
CA PRO A 125 28.31 -45.62 -16.37
C PRO A 125 27.78 -45.73 -17.81
N CYS A 126 28.17 -46.81 -18.48
CA CYS A 126 27.70 -47.19 -19.80
C CYS A 126 26.18 -47.36 -19.80
N SER A 127 25.54 -46.66 -20.73
CA SER A 127 24.18 -46.88 -21.18
C SER A 127 24.13 -48.18 -22.00
N ASP A 128 23.46 -49.22 -21.49
CA ASP A 128 22.92 -50.29 -22.35
C ASP A 128 21.73 -51.00 -21.68
N ALA A 129 20.81 -51.40 -22.56
CA ALA A 129 19.63 -52.27 -22.38
C ALA A 129 18.31 -51.61 -21.89
N LEU A 130 17.13 -51.98 -22.39
CA LEU A 130 16.68 -52.66 -23.61
C LEU A 130 15.13 -52.59 -23.53
N VAL A 131 14.49 -52.45 -24.68
CA VAL A 131 13.04 -52.43 -24.92
C VAL A 131 12.36 -53.79 -24.65
N GLN A 132 11.10 -53.76 -24.16
CA GLN A 132 9.92 -54.66 -24.39
C GLN A 132 9.08 -54.71 -23.09
N SER A 133 7.74 -54.67 -23.03
CA SER A 133 6.62 -54.73 -23.99
C SER A 133 5.36 -54.18 -23.31
N GLN A 134 4.33 -53.91 -24.11
CA GLN A 134 3.00 -53.36 -23.81
C GLN A 134 2.11 -54.29 -22.95
N ASP A 135 1.28 -53.71 -22.07
CA ASP A 135 -0.19 -53.81 -22.11
C ASP A 135 -0.85 -53.28 -20.81
N GLY A 136 -1.90 -52.45 -20.95
CA GLY A 136 -3.03 -52.46 -19.98
C GLY A 136 -3.32 -51.21 -19.14
N LEU A 137 -4.23 -50.37 -19.67
CA LEU A 137 -5.33 -49.65 -18.99
C LEU A 137 -5.07 -48.54 -17.91
N CYS A 138 -5.42 -47.32 -18.33
CA CYS A 138 -6.22 -46.29 -17.65
C CYS A 138 -5.88 -45.88 -16.19
N ALA A 139 -5.08 -44.81 -16.03
CA ALA A 139 -5.35 -43.73 -15.06
C ALA A 139 -4.42 -42.51 -15.28
N ALA A 140 -5.05 -41.34 -15.31
CA ALA A 140 -4.55 -39.96 -15.19
C ALA A 140 -3.02 -39.72 -15.09
N GLU A 141 -2.52 -38.99 -16.10
CA GLU A 141 -1.16 -38.50 -16.28
C GLU A 141 -0.57 -37.76 -15.07
N LYS A 142 0.59 -38.25 -14.60
CA LYS A 142 1.58 -37.48 -13.83
C LYS A 142 2.84 -37.31 -14.69
N PRO A 143 3.36 -36.09 -14.90
CA PRO A 143 4.63 -35.92 -15.60
C PRO A 143 5.82 -36.11 -14.64
N ALA A 144 6.55 -37.21 -14.81
CA ALA A 144 7.87 -37.42 -14.22
C ALA A 144 8.94 -36.69 -15.06
N ARG A 145 9.41 -35.53 -14.58
CA ARG A 145 10.52 -34.77 -15.18
C ARG A 145 11.87 -35.13 -14.54
N THR A 146 12.72 -35.72 -15.37
CA THR A 146 14.19 -35.69 -15.45
C THR A 146 14.98 -35.02 -14.32
N SER A 147 15.89 -35.79 -13.72
CA SER A 147 16.75 -35.46 -12.56
C SER A 147 18.04 -34.68 -12.86
N SER A 148 18.27 -34.20 -14.09
CA SER A 148 19.57 -33.60 -14.48
C SER A 148 19.57 -32.06 -14.64
N THR A 149 18.42 -31.38 -14.50
CA THR A 149 18.33 -29.91 -14.63
C THR A 149 18.46 -29.15 -13.31
N LYS A 150 18.48 -29.83 -12.16
CA LYS A 150 18.53 -29.19 -10.83
C LYS A 150 19.84 -28.44 -10.56
N ALA A 151 20.96 -28.90 -11.11
CA ALA A 151 22.27 -28.28 -10.88
C ALA A 151 22.44 -26.95 -11.65
N VAL A 152 21.92 -26.85 -12.88
CA VAL A 152 22.07 -25.64 -13.71
C VAL A 152 21.11 -24.53 -13.25
N VAL A 153 19.91 -24.88 -12.77
CA VAL A 153 18.96 -23.90 -12.20
C VAL A 153 19.49 -23.32 -10.89
N ALA A 154 20.21 -24.09 -10.07
CA ALA A 154 20.79 -23.60 -8.82
C ALA A 154 21.90 -22.55 -9.06
N VAL A 155 22.74 -22.74 -10.08
CA VAL A 155 23.83 -21.81 -10.41
C VAL A 155 23.27 -20.50 -11.01
N HIS A 156 22.24 -20.58 -11.86
CA HIS A 156 21.59 -19.37 -12.38
C HIS A 156 20.77 -18.62 -11.33
N ALA A 157 20.12 -19.32 -10.39
CA ALA A 157 19.38 -18.67 -9.30
C ALA A 157 20.31 -17.90 -8.36
N ALA A 158 21.49 -18.44 -8.04
CA ALA A 158 22.50 -17.79 -7.19
C ALA A 158 23.12 -16.54 -7.85
N ALA A 159 23.39 -16.59 -9.16
CA ALA A 159 23.89 -15.43 -9.90
C ALA A 159 22.83 -14.31 -9.98
N ALA A 160 21.55 -14.66 -10.15
CA ALA A 160 20.46 -13.69 -10.15
C ALA A 160 20.26 -13.02 -8.77
N THR A 161 20.48 -13.75 -7.67
CA THR A 161 20.37 -13.17 -6.31
C THR A 161 21.51 -12.22 -5.96
N ALA A 162 22.73 -12.48 -6.46
CA ALA A 162 23.87 -11.59 -6.24
C ALA A 162 23.70 -10.24 -6.97
N VAL A 163 23.16 -10.27 -8.20
CA VAL A 163 22.93 -9.06 -9.00
C VAL A 163 21.78 -8.22 -8.42
N THR A 164 20.72 -8.83 -7.88
CA THR A 164 19.61 -8.08 -7.27
C THR A 164 19.96 -7.51 -5.90
N ALA A 165 20.80 -8.18 -5.09
CA ALA A 165 21.24 -7.66 -3.81
C ALA A 165 22.09 -6.38 -3.95
N ALA A 166 23.04 -6.36 -4.90
CA ALA A 166 23.84 -5.17 -5.18
C ALA A 166 23.00 -4.00 -5.72
N ALA A 167 21.98 -4.29 -6.54
CA ALA A 167 21.07 -3.28 -7.05
C ALA A 167 20.15 -2.71 -5.95
N ALA A 168 19.70 -3.54 -5.00
CA ALA A 168 18.85 -3.09 -3.88
C ALA A 168 19.61 -2.18 -2.90
N GLU A 169 20.88 -2.49 -2.60
CA GLU A 169 21.71 -1.67 -1.72
C GLU A 169 22.02 -0.30 -2.36
N ALA A 170 22.26 -0.27 -3.67
CA ALA A 170 22.42 0.97 -4.44
C ALA A 170 21.13 1.81 -4.49
N ALA A 171 19.96 1.16 -4.65
CA ALA A 171 18.67 1.85 -4.66
C ALA A 171 18.31 2.45 -3.29
N LEU A 172 18.59 1.73 -2.19
CA LEU A 172 18.35 2.24 -0.84
C LEU A 172 19.25 3.44 -0.51
N ALA A 173 20.52 3.38 -0.93
CA ALA A 173 21.45 4.50 -0.79
C ALA A 173 21.03 5.73 -1.61
N ALA A 174 20.47 5.53 -2.81
CA ALA A 174 19.95 6.62 -3.64
C ALA A 174 18.71 7.29 -3.00
N VAL A 175 17.76 6.51 -2.48
CA VAL A 175 16.58 7.04 -1.78
C VAL A 175 16.97 7.80 -0.52
N ALA A 176 17.94 7.29 0.25
CA ALA A 176 18.46 7.99 1.42
C ALA A 176 19.14 9.33 1.06
N ALA A 177 19.86 9.37 -0.07
CA ALA A 177 20.49 10.60 -0.55
C ALA A 177 19.44 11.65 -1.02
N GLU A 178 18.34 11.21 -1.66
CA GLU A 178 17.25 12.10 -2.11
C GLU A 178 16.53 12.75 -0.91
N LEU A 179 16.27 11.98 0.16
CA LEU A 179 15.62 12.45 1.39
C LEU A 179 16.44 13.52 2.14
N VAL A 180 17.77 13.44 2.10
CA VAL A 180 18.66 14.45 2.71
C VAL A 180 18.76 15.70 1.84
N ARG A 181 18.46 15.60 0.54
CA ARG A 181 18.58 16.70 -0.42
C ARG A 181 17.32 17.54 -0.57
N ALA A 182 16.18 17.12 -0.03
CA ALA A 182 14.95 17.89 -0.05
C ALA A 182 15.16 19.21 0.73
N PRO A 183 15.27 20.36 0.05
CA PRO A 183 15.46 21.63 0.72
C PRO A 183 14.14 22.02 1.41
N MET A 184 14.21 22.25 2.72
CA MET A 184 13.13 22.83 3.54
C MET A 184 12.90 24.33 3.25
N ASP A 185 13.21 24.78 2.03
CA ASP A 185 13.13 26.17 1.66
C ASP A 185 11.88 26.44 0.82
N SER A 186 11.05 27.33 1.36
CA SER A 186 9.97 28.08 0.69
C SER A 186 8.59 27.40 0.56
N ILE A 187 7.90 27.27 1.70
CA ILE A 187 6.46 27.60 1.73
C ILE A 187 6.36 29.12 1.53
N SER A 188 6.47 29.55 0.27
CA SER A 188 6.22 30.92 -0.15
C SER A 188 4.72 31.18 -0.04
N THR A 189 4.34 32.00 0.94
CA THR A 189 3.00 32.58 1.08
C THR A 189 2.73 33.49 -0.12
N GLY A 190 2.32 32.91 -1.25
CA GLY A 190 1.92 33.64 -2.44
C GLY A 190 0.61 34.39 -2.19
N SER A 191 0.69 35.70 -1.98
CA SER A 191 -0.46 36.61 -2.02
C SER A 191 -1.12 36.57 -3.39
N CYS A 192 -2.18 35.78 -3.54
CA CYS A 192 -3.10 35.90 -4.66
C CYS A 192 -3.98 37.13 -4.44
N ASN A 193 -3.64 38.21 -5.13
CA ASN A 193 -4.40 39.45 -5.20
C ASN A 193 -5.69 39.21 -6.01
N MET A 194 -6.80 38.92 -5.33
CA MET A 194 -8.11 38.77 -5.97
C MET A 194 -8.67 40.14 -6.35
N GLN A 195 -8.72 40.42 -7.65
CA GLN A 195 -9.53 41.49 -8.20
C GLN A 195 -11.01 41.10 -8.14
N VAL A 196 -11.74 41.85 -7.34
CA VAL A 196 -13.18 41.72 -7.07
C VAL A 196 -13.99 41.99 -8.34
N ALA A 197 -14.63 40.95 -8.88
CA ALA A 197 -15.67 41.10 -9.90
C ALA A 197 -16.99 41.54 -9.24
N ARG A 198 -17.64 42.53 -9.87
CA ARG A 198 -18.86 43.22 -9.40
C ARG A 198 -20.08 42.29 -9.27
N PRO A 199 -20.97 42.54 -8.30
CA PRO A 199 -22.25 41.84 -8.18
C PRO A 199 -23.27 42.37 -9.21
N LEU A 200 -24.00 41.46 -9.86
CA LEU A 200 -25.21 41.76 -10.62
C LEU A 200 -26.42 41.83 -9.69
N PRO A 201 -27.33 42.82 -9.85
CA PRO A 201 -28.59 42.88 -9.12
C PRO A 201 -29.73 42.22 -9.91
N GLY A 202 -30.55 41.43 -9.22
CA GLY A 202 -31.81 40.86 -9.74
C GLY A 202 -31.96 39.42 -9.24
N SER A 203 -33.08 38.96 -8.71
CA SER A 203 -34.43 39.53 -8.64
C SER A 203 -35.19 38.79 -7.55
N ILE A 204 -35.96 39.56 -6.81
CA ILE A 204 -36.98 39.14 -5.86
C ILE A 204 -38.14 38.51 -6.64
N SER A 205 -38.55 37.30 -6.23
CA SER A 205 -39.91 36.77 -6.37
C SER A 205 -40.07 35.75 -5.22
N ASP A 206 -40.64 36.11 -4.08
CA ASP A 206 -42.09 36.07 -3.80
C ASP A 206 -42.76 34.79 -4.32
N GLU A 207 -42.92 33.81 -3.43
CA GLU A 207 -44.05 32.88 -3.49
C GLU A 207 -44.44 32.47 -2.07
N GLN A 208 -45.29 33.30 -1.48
CA GLN A 208 -46.26 32.83 -0.49
C GLN A 208 -47.28 31.95 -1.19
N HIS A 209 -47.50 30.72 -0.73
CA HIS A 209 -48.81 30.05 -0.76
C HIS A 209 -48.69 28.59 -0.27
N PHE A 210 -49.19 28.28 0.93
CA PHE A 210 -50.42 27.51 1.13
C PHE A 210 -50.63 27.18 2.62
N LEU A 211 -51.71 27.73 3.17
CA LEU A 211 -52.41 27.23 4.35
C LEU A 211 -53.31 26.05 3.93
N THR A 212 -53.36 24.96 4.70
CA THR A 212 -54.53 24.49 5.48
C THR A 212 -54.27 23.12 6.08
#